data_AF-A0A0B6Z0K1-F1
#
_entry.id   AF-A0A0B6Z0K1-F1
#
_cell.length_a   1.000
_cell.length_b   1.000
_cell.length_c   1.000
_cell.angle_alpha   90.00
_cell.angle_beta   90.00
_cell.angle_gamma   90.00
#
_symmetry.space_group_name_H-M   'P 1'
#
loop_
_entity.id
_entity.type
_entity.pdbx_description
1 polymer ?
#
loop_
_entity_poly.entity_id
_entity_poly.type
_entity_poly.pdbx_seq_one_letter_code
_entity_poly.pdbx_strand_id
1 'polypeptide(L)' 'NVRGEPQLEFNENGTLRRTEVIIVNLQWVDGQKEKTEWKEVGRWKRHGLQMRDITWPGESSIPPTGKPKRAFLRVI' A
#
# COMPACT_ATOMS: atom_id res chain seq x y z
N ASN A 1 25.18 13.80 -23.31
CA ASN A 1 25.02 13.44 -21.89
C ASN A 1 23.90 14.25 -21.27
N VAL A 2 22.66 13.76 -21.35
CA VAL A 2 21.53 14.37 -20.65
C VAL A 2 21.67 14.00 -19.17
N ARG A 3 21.91 14.99 -18.31
CA ARG A 3 22.01 14.79 -16.87
C ARG A 3 20.60 14.48 -16.34
N GLY A 4 20.40 13.29 -15.75
CA GLY A 4 19.17 12.95 -15.02
C GLY A 4 18.42 11.70 -15.49
N GLU A 5 18.92 10.97 -16.49
CA GLU A 5 18.29 9.69 -16.86
C GLU A 5 18.41 8.68 -15.70
N PRO A 6 17.31 7.99 -15.33
CA PRO A 6 17.37 6.94 -14.33
C PRO A 6 18.32 5.84 -14.80
N GLN A 7 19.24 5.40 -13.94
CA GLN A 7 20.07 4.23 -14.24
C GLN A 7 19.21 2.98 -14.30
N LEU A 8 18.82 2.58 -15.51
CA LEU A 8 18.10 1.35 -15.80
C LEU A 8 19.09 0.18 -15.70
N GLU A 9 18.93 -0.61 -14.65
CA GLU A 9 19.67 -1.84 -14.43
C GLU A 9 18.68 -3.01 -14.39
N PHE A 10 19.03 -4.13 -15.00
CA PHE A 10 18.19 -5.34 -15.05
C PHE A 10 18.89 -6.51 -14.35
N ASN A 11 18.10 -7.40 -13.76
CA ASN A 11 18.56 -8.69 -13.26
C ASN A 11 18.73 -9.68 -14.43
N GLU A 12 19.39 -10.81 -14.20
CA GLU A 12 19.62 -11.85 -15.23
C GLU A 12 18.30 -12.38 -15.84
N ASN A 13 17.22 -12.38 -15.06
CA ASN A 13 15.88 -12.77 -15.50
C ASN A 13 15.12 -11.66 -16.26
N GLY A 14 15.76 -10.53 -16.57
CA GLY A 14 15.17 -9.42 -17.32
C GLY A 14 14.28 -8.48 -16.50
N THR A 15 14.14 -8.69 -15.19
CA THR A 15 13.39 -7.76 -14.32
C THR A 15 14.21 -6.52 -13.99
N LEU A 16 13.56 -5.37 -13.78
CA LEU A 16 14.24 -4.17 -13.30
C LEU A 16 14.84 -4.42 -11.91
N ARG A 17 16.14 -4.17 -11.79
CA ARG A 17 16.89 -4.31 -10.52
C ARG A 17 16.45 -3.27 -9.49
N ARG A 18 15.99 -2.10 -9.95
CA ARG A 18 15.48 -1.02 -9.11
C ARG A 18 14.12 -0.56 -9.62
N THR A 19 13.08 -0.88 -8.86
CA THR A 19 11.71 -0.47 -9.16
C THR A 19 11.19 0.44 -8.06
N GLU A 20 10.63 1.58 -8.45
CA GLU A 20 9.82 2.40 -7.54
C GLU A 20 8.38 1.89 -7.59
N VAL A 21 7.78 1.66 -6.42
CA VAL A 21 6.39 1.19 -6.32
C VAL A 21 5.55 2.25 -5.62
N ILE A 22 4.42 2.59 -6.22
CA ILE A 22 3.42 3.47 -5.61
C ILE A 22 2.40 2.58 -4.90
N ILE A 23 2.10 2.92 -3.65
CA ILE A 23 1.10 2.23 -2.84
C ILE A 23 -0.12 3.13 -2.79
N VAL A 24 -1.24 2.59 -3.24
CA VAL A 24 -2.53 3.28 -3.24
C VAL A 24 -3.49 2.60 -2.27
N ASN A 25 -4.34 3.41 -1.64
CA ASN A 25 -5.40 2.97 -0.75
C ASN A 25 -6.73 3.50 -1.29
N LEU A 26 -7.74 2.64 -1.32
CA LEU A 26 -9.08 3.02 -1.72
C LEU A 26 -9.80 3.61 -0.50
N GLN A 27 -10.16 4.90 -0.57
CA GLN A 27 -10.74 5.64 0.54
C GLN A 27 -12.07 6.26 0.17
N TRP A 28 -12.95 6.45 1.15
CA TRP A 28 -14.16 7.25 0.97
C TRP A 28 -13.82 8.74 0.81
N VAL A 29 -14.57 9.42 -0.05
CA VAL A 29 -14.44 10.86 -0.27
C VAL A 29 -15.23 11.60 0.82
N ASP A 30 -14.61 12.58 1.48
CA ASP A 30 -15.25 13.49 2.45
C ASP A 30 -16.07 12.82 3.58
N GLY A 31 -15.72 11.58 3.95
CA GLY A 31 -16.44 10.80 4.97
C GLY A 31 -17.86 10.36 4.55
N GLN A 32 -18.24 10.58 3.29
CA GLN A 32 -19.51 10.13 2.73
C GLN A 32 -19.32 8.77 2.03
N LYS A 33 -20.09 7.76 2.47
CA LYS A 33 -20.05 6.38 1.95
C LYS A 33 -20.68 6.21 0.57
N GLU A 34 -20.63 7.23 -0.27
CA GLU A 34 -21.24 7.25 -1.59
C GLU A 34 -20.19 7.06 -2.70
N LYS A 35 -18.95 7.47 -2.46
CA LYS A 35 -17.88 7.44 -3.46
C LYS A 35 -16.53 7.09 -2.85
N THR A 36 -15.76 6.30 -3.59
CA THR A 36 -14.36 6.00 -3.25
C THR A 36 -13.39 6.61 -4.25
N GLU A 37 -12.17 6.84 -3.80
CA GLU A 37 -11.05 7.29 -4.63
C GLU A 37 -9.74 6.57 -4.26
N TRP A 38 -8.90 6.36 -5.27
CA TRP A 38 -7.55 5.83 -5.09
C TRP A 38 -6.61 6.95 -4.65
N LYS A 39 -6.09 6.88 -3.42
CA LYS A 39 -5.09 7.82 -2.90
C LYS A 39 -3.72 7.17 -2.80
N GLU A 40 -2.67 7.84 -3.27
CA GLU A 40 -1.29 7.46 -2.96
C GLU A 40 -1.05 7.65 -1.45
N VAL A 41 -0.84 6.54 -0.75
CA VAL A 41 -0.55 6.51 0.69
C VAL A 41 0.90 6.18 0.97
N GLY A 42 1.68 5.88 -0.06
CA GLY A 42 3.10 5.65 0.13
C GLY A 42 3.84 5.30 -1.14
N ARG A 43 5.15 5.26 -1.01
CA ARG A 43 6.06 4.93 -2.10
C ARG A 43 7.23 4.11 -1.57
N TRP A 44 7.51 3.01 -2.24
CA TRP A 44 8.73 2.25 -2.07
C TRP A 44 9.80 2.81 -3.01
N LYS A 45 10.88 3.34 -2.45
CA LYS A 45 12.05 3.81 -3.19
C LYS A 45 13.29 3.04 -2.75
N ARG A 46 14.43 3.38 -3.36
CA ARG A 46 15.75 2.81 -3.01
C ARG A 46 16.08 2.83 -1.51
N HIS A 47 15.56 3.82 -0.77
CA HIS A 47 15.89 4.04 0.65
C HIS A 47 14.89 3.37 1.60
N GLY A 48 13.94 2.61 1.06
CA GLY A 48 12.90 1.91 1.80
C GLY A 48 11.50 2.48 1.58
N LEU A 49 10.60 2.05 2.46
CA LEU A 49 9.18 2.36 2.43
C LEU A 49 8.87 3.65 3.20
N GLN A 50 8.13 4.56 2.57
CA GLN A 50 7.48 5.67 3.26
C GLN A 50 5.98 5.59 3.03
N MET A 51 5.19 5.56 4.11
CA MET A 51 3.73 5.52 4.06
C MET A 51 3.11 6.46 5.10
N ARG A 52 1.93 6.99 4.78
CA ARG A 52 1.09 7.84 5.64
C ARG A 52 -0.36 7.79 5.18
N ASP A 53 -1.27 8.30 6.01
CA ASP A 53 -2.66 8.56 5.64
C ASP A 53 -3.43 7.32 5.11
N ILE A 54 -3.10 6.14 5.63
CA ILE A 54 -3.80 4.89 5.34
C ILE A 54 -5.12 4.88 6.12
N THR A 55 -6.22 4.65 5.41
CA THR A 55 -7.51 4.37 6.02
C THR A 55 -7.79 2.87 5.92
N TRP A 56 -8.02 2.25 7.06
CA TRP A 56 -8.37 0.85 7.18
C TRP A 56 -9.88 0.64 7.02
N PRO A 57 -10.32 -0.60 6.72
CA PRO A 57 -11.74 -0.92 6.68
C PRO A 57 -12.48 -0.43 7.93
N GLY A 58 -13.68 0.14 7.74
CA GLY A 58 -14.44 0.77 8.81
C GLY A 58 -14.05 2.22 9.11
N GLU A 59 -13.36 2.90 8.18
CA GLU A 59 -12.91 4.30 8.33
C GLU A 59 -11.92 4.50 9.50
N SER A 60 -11.23 3.43 9.88
CA SER A 60 -10.27 3.45 10.99
C SER A 60 -8.91 3.98 10.53
N SER A 61 -8.30 4.88 11.31
CA SER A 61 -6.89 5.25 11.15
C SER A 61 -5.92 4.23 11.77
N ILE A 62 -6.45 3.25 12.51
CA ILE A 62 -5.69 2.24 13.26
C ILE A 62 -5.77 0.90 12.50
N PRO A 63 -4.64 0.20 12.30
CA PRO A 63 -4.62 -1.10 11.64
C PRO A 63 -5.42 -2.15 12.42
N PRO A 64 -6.15 -3.04 11.74
CA PRO A 64 -6.82 -4.16 12.39
C PRO A 64 -5.81 -5.04 13.14
N THR A 65 -6.21 -5.54 14.32
CA THR A 65 -5.40 -6.52 15.05
C THR A 65 -5.32 -7.81 14.23
N GLY A 66 -4.12 -8.19 13.77
CA GLY A 66 -3.90 -9.17 12.71
C GLY A 66 -4.37 -10.62 12.96
N LYS A 67 -4.95 -10.95 14.12
CA LYS A 67 -5.61 -12.24 14.36
C LYS A 67 -6.83 -12.09 15.26
N PRO A 68 -8.05 -12.36 14.78
CA PRO A 68 -9.16 -12.69 15.66
C PRO A 68 -8.79 -13.97 16.42
N LYS A 69 -8.99 -14.00 17.74
CA LYS A 69 -8.95 -15.27 18.50
C LYS A 69 -10.11 -16.13 17.97
N ARG A 70 -9.80 -17.10 17.10
CA ARG A 70 -10.79 -18.08 16.63
C ARG A 70 -11.21 -18.94 17.84
N ALA A 71 -12.37 -18.67 18.42
CA ALA A 71 -13.07 -19.59 19.29
C ALA A 71 -14.36 -20.01 18.57
N PHE A 72 -14.27 -21.04 17.74
CA PHE A 72 -15.45 -21.71 17.20
C PHE A 72 -15.74 -22.91 18.09
N LEU A 73 -16.71 -22.77 19.00
CA LEU A 73 -17.26 -23.90 19.73
C LEU A 73 -18.52 -24.35 19.00
N ARG A 74 -18.44 -25.49 18.31
CA ARG A 74 -19.62 -26.14 17.73
C ARG A 74 -20.14 -27.13 18.76
N VAL A 75 -21.27 -26.83 19.38
CA VAL A 75 -22.04 -27.80 20.18
C VAL A 75 -22.76 -28.71 19.18
N ILE A 76 -22.67 -30.03 19.39
CA ILE A 76 -23.46 -31.04 18.67
C ILE A 76 -24.52 -31.56 19.64
#